data_AF-A0A8S3ECZ6-F1
#
_entry.id   AF-A0A8S3ECZ6-F1
#
_cell.length_a   1.000
_cell.length_b   1.000
_cell.length_c   1.000
_cell.angle_alpha   90.00
_cell.angle_beta   90.00
_cell.angle_gamma   90.00
#
_symmetry.space_group_name_H-M   'P 1'
#
loop_
_entity.id
_entity.type
_entity.pdbx_description
1 polymer ?
#
loop_
_entity_poly.entity_id
_entity_poly.type
_entity_poly.pdbx_seq_one_letter_code
_entity_poly.pdbx_strand_id
1 'polypeptide(L)'
;MTEFRTTLCIDACKQGLLTCLLKRLKIKAPFSSIRLYCSELMSILLQNHDENRQMLGESDGIDILLQQLAYYKRHDPQTSEEFEYMENLFSCLCSSLMFASNRQRFLKGEGPHLMNIMLKERKASRNGALRTLDFAMTGVEGKDNCQIIVDILGLRTIFPLFMKPPKGHKRSGETRAENEEHVISCIASLVRNCNGANRQRLLNKFTENDHEKVDRLMELH
;
A
#
# COMPACT_ATOMS: atom_id res chain seq x y z
N MET A 1 19.69 -16.68 -3.71
CA MET A 1 20.20 -17.63 -2.69
C MET A 1 19.19 -17.87 -1.54
N THR A 2 17.88 -17.75 -1.80
CA THR A 2 16.79 -18.03 -0.83
C THR A 2 15.80 -19.09 -1.32
N GLU A 3 15.99 -19.66 -2.51
CA GLU A 3 15.07 -20.64 -3.11
C GLU A 3 15.11 -22.03 -2.44
N PHE A 4 16.11 -22.34 -1.61
CA PHE A 4 16.33 -23.74 -1.18
C PHE A 4 15.53 -24.20 0.05
N ARG A 5 14.95 -23.32 0.89
CA ARG A 5 14.10 -23.74 2.03
C ARG A 5 13.10 -22.65 2.45
N THR A 6 11.94 -22.60 1.78
CA THR A 6 10.78 -21.78 2.20
C THR A 6 10.37 -22.02 3.66
N THR A 7 10.60 -23.21 4.21
CA THR A 7 10.34 -23.52 5.62
C THR A 7 11.25 -22.78 6.60
N LEU A 8 12.50 -22.47 6.19
CA LEU A 8 13.47 -21.79 7.04
C LEU A 8 13.04 -20.36 7.37
N CYS A 9 12.37 -19.68 6.44
CA CYS A 9 11.86 -18.32 6.65
C CYS A 9 10.82 -18.28 7.79
N ILE A 10 9.92 -19.28 7.83
CA ILE A 10 8.90 -19.39 8.88
C ILE A 10 9.55 -19.70 10.22
N ASP A 11 10.49 -20.65 10.26
CA ASP A 11 11.19 -21.02 11.50
C ASP A 11 12.02 -19.87 12.06
N ALA A 12 12.71 -19.10 11.20
CA ALA A 12 13.46 -17.91 11.61
C ALA A 12 12.53 -16.85 12.23
N CYS A 13 11.35 -16.62 11.65
CA CYS A 13 10.34 -15.73 12.22
C CYS A 13 9.87 -16.21 13.60
N LYS A 14 9.57 -17.51 13.75
CA LYS A 14 9.19 -18.14 15.04
C LYS A 14 10.29 -18.03 16.09
N GLN A 15 11.56 -18.07 15.69
CA GLN A 15 12.71 -17.87 16.57
C GLN A 15 12.96 -16.38 16.93
N GLY A 16 12.09 -15.47 16.50
CA GLY A 16 12.11 -14.06 16.92
C GLY A 16 12.85 -13.11 15.97
N LEU A 17 13.28 -13.58 14.79
CA LEU A 17 13.94 -12.72 13.80
C LEU A 17 13.04 -11.54 13.40
N LEU A 18 11.77 -11.81 13.09
CA LEU A 18 10.81 -10.79 12.68
C LEU A 18 10.62 -9.71 13.75
N THR A 19 10.44 -10.13 15.01
CA THR A 19 10.32 -9.20 16.15
C THR A 19 11.61 -8.38 16.34
N CYS A 20 12.78 -8.96 16.11
CA CYS A 20 14.05 -8.25 16.16
C CYS A 20 14.15 -7.18 15.07
N LEU A 21 13.78 -7.51 13.83
CA LEU A 21 13.76 -6.58 12.70
C LEU A 21 12.78 -5.42 12.94
N LEU A 22 11.56 -5.71 13.41
CA LEU A 22 10.57 -4.69 13.76
C LEU A 22 11.08 -3.74 14.85
N LYS A 23 11.73 -4.27 15.90
CA LYS A 23 12.36 -3.44 16.94
C LYS A 23 13.42 -2.52 16.36
N ARG A 24 14.24 -2.99 15.41
CA ARG A 24 15.28 -2.18 14.74
C ARG A 24 14.67 -1.06 13.90
N LEU A 25 13.59 -1.33 13.16
CA LEU A 25 12.90 -0.32 12.36
C LEU A 25 12.22 0.74 13.24
N LYS A 26 11.67 0.35 14.39
CA LYS A 26 10.98 1.26 15.32
C LYS A 26 11.90 2.29 15.97
N ILE A 27 13.21 2.03 16.04
CA ILE A 27 14.18 2.99 16.59
C ILE A 27 14.13 4.27 15.75
N LYS A 28 13.86 5.40 16.40
CA LYS A 28 13.91 6.72 15.78
C LYS A 28 15.37 7.11 15.56
N ALA A 29 15.90 6.74 14.42
CA ALA A 29 17.24 7.08 13.97
C ALA A 29 17.20 7.50 12.49
N PRO A 30 18.18 8.30 12.03
CA PRO A 30 18.34 8.57 10.61
C PRO A 30 18.44 7.29 9.77
N PHE A 31 18.18 7.42 8.48
CA PHE A 31 18.43 6.35 7.52
C PHE A 31 19.88 5.82 7.63
N SER A 32 20.05 4.51 7.51
CA SER A 32 21.36 3.85 7.49
C SER A 32 21.27 2.53 6.73
N SER A 33 22.41 2.02 6.25
CA SER A 33 22.49 0.76 5.51
C SER A 33 21.96 -0.44 6.31
N ILE A 34 22.04 -0.41 7.64
CA ILE A 34 21.44 -1.42 8.52
C ILE A 34 19.92 -1.43 8.36
N ARG A 35 19.28 -0.26 8.27
CA ARG A 35 17.83 -0.16 8.11
C ARG A 35 17.38 -0.64 6.74
N LEU A 36 18.15 -0.32 5.69
CA LEU A 36 17.94 -0.86 4.35
C LEU A 36 17.98 -2.39 4.39
N TYR A 37 19.04 -2.98 4.94
CA TYR A 37 19.17 -4.43 5.05
C TYR A 37 18.04 -5.08 5.88
N CYS A 38 17.61 -4.44 6.97
CA CYS A 38 16.46 -4.91 7.74
C CYS A 38 15.17 -4.90 6.90
N SER A 39 14.96 -3.88 6.06
CA SER A 39 13.77 -3.80 5.21
C SER A 39 13.77 -4.86 4.10
N GLU A 40 14.92 -5.16 3.51
CA GLU A 40 15.07 -6.21 2.49
C GLU A 40 14.80 -7.59 3.08
N LEU A 41 15.43 -7.91 4.21
CA LEU A 41 15.20 -9.18 4.90
C LEU A 41 13.74 -9.35 5.28
N MET A 42 13.09 -8.29 5.77
CA MET A 42 11.67 -8.36 6.13
C MET A 42 10.79 -8.58 4.90
N SER A 43 11.10 -7.95 3.76
CA SER A 43 10.38 -8.17 2.50
C SER A 43 10.45 -9.63 2.07
N ILE A 44 11.65 -10.22 2.13
CA ILE A 44 11.89 -11.65 1.83
C ILE A 44 11.11 -12.56 2.78
N LEU A 45 11.14 -12.29 4.10
CA LEU A 45 10.44 -13.11 5.08
C LEU A 45 8.92 -13.13 4.88
N LEU A 46 8.34 -12.03 4.37
CA LEU A 46 6.89 -11.92 4.15
C LEU A 46 6.45 -12.44 2.78
N GLN A 47 7.38 -12.60 1.84
CA GLN A 47 7.06 -12.99 0.47
C GLN A 47 6.51 -14.42 0.45
N ASN A 48 5.25 -14.58 0.05
CA ASN A 48 4.56 -15.87 -0.09
C ASN A 48 4.46 -16.73 1.20
N HIS A 49 4.44 -16.08 2.37
CA HIS A 49 4.34 -16.77 3.67
C HIS A 49 3.23 -16.15 4.56
N ASP A 50 2.05 -16.76 4.57
CA ASP A 50 0.89 -16.27 5.33
C ASP A 50 1.11 -16.30 6.85
N GLU A 51 1.83 -17.30 7.36
CA GLU A 51 2.20 -17.40 8.77
C GLU A 51 3.04 -16.19 9.20
N ASN A 52 4.00 -15.78 8.36
CA ASN A 52 4.85 -14.63 8.65
C ASN A 52 4.06 -13.32 8.58
N ARG A 53 3.10 -13.20 7.64
CA ARG A 53 2.18 -12.06 7.55
C ARG A 53 1.28 -11.96 8.78
N GLN A 54 0.79 -13.09 9.27
CA GLN A 54 0.03 -13.16 10.52
C GLN A 54 0.87 -12.70 11.71
N MET A 55 2.07 -13.27 11.88
CA MET A 55 2.99 -12.93 12.97
C MET A 55 3.39 -11.44 12.97
N LEU A 56 3.60 -10.85 11.78
CA LEU A 56 3.87 -9.42 11.65
C LEU A 56 2.72 -8.60 12.21
N GLY A 57 1.49 -8.94 11.85
CA GLY A 57 0.32 -8.24 12.33
C GLY A 57 0.06 -8.41 13.83
N GLU A 58 0.37 -9.58 14.40
CA GLU A 58 0.30 -9.82 15.85
C GLU A 58 1.36 -9.07 16.64
N SER A 59 2.45 -8.66 15.99
CA SER A 59 3.59 -7.95 16.60
C SER A 59 3.53 -6.42 16.41
N ASP A 60 2.34 -5.84 16.20
CA ASP A 60 2.12 -4.43 15.85
C ASP A 60 2.90 -3.96 14.60
N GLY A 61 3.31 -4.89 13.73
CA GLY A 61 4.16 -4.60 12.59
C GLY A 61 3.52 -3.67 11.57
N ILE A 62 2.19 -3.71 11.43
CA ILE A 62 1.45 -2.80 10.53
C ILE A 62 1.60 -1.34 10.99
N ASP A 63 1.44 -1.08 12.28
CA ASP A 63 1.60 0.28 12.85
C ASP A 63 3.06 0.75 12.71
N ILE A 64 4.03 -0.13 12.96
CA ILE A 64 5.46 0.18 12.78
C ILE A 64 5.74 0.56 11.32
N LEU A 65 5.25 -0.21 10.34
CA LEU A 65 5.42 0.07 8.92
C LEU A 65 4.79 1.41 8.53
N LEU A 66 3.56 1.67 8.98
CA LEU A 66 2.87 2.94 8.72
C LEU A 66 3.61 4.13 9.33
N GLN A 67 4.15 4.00 10.53
CA GLN A 67 4.95 5.04 11.17
C GLN A 67 6.25 5.33 10.40
N GLN A 68 6.94 4.31 9.89
CA GLN A 68 8.13 4.52 9.06
C GLN A 68 7.77 5.20 7.74
N LEU A 69 6.70 4.76 7.09
CA LEU A 69 6.21 5.36 5.84
C LEU A 69 5.69 6.79 6.04
N ALA A 70 5.17 7.12 7.21
CA ALA A 70 4.64 8.45 7.50
C ALA A 70 5.65 9.59 7.34
N TYR A 71 6.95 9.31 7.42
CA TYR A 71 8.01 10.27 7.07
C TYR A 71 7.92 10.69 5.59
N TYR A 72 7.72 9.73 4.69
CA TYR A 72 7.66 9.94 3.24
C TYR A 72 6.35 10.55 2.74
N LYS A 73 5.44 10.96 3.64
CA LYS A 73 4.22 11.68 3.26
C LYS A 73 4.49 13.12 2.83
N ARG A 74 5.59 13.71 3.31
CA ARG A 74 6.01 15.10 2.99
C ARG A 74 7.44 15.20 2.47
N HIS A 75 8.25 14.16 2.68
CA HIS A 75 9.67 14.14 2.34
C HIS A 75 9.94 13.10 1.26
N ASP A 76 10.73 13.47 0.25
CA ASP A 76 11.25 12.50 -0.72
C ASP A 76 12.53 11.86 -0.15
N PRO A 77 12.82 10.58 -0.46
CA PRO A 77 14.10 9.96 -0.15
C PRO A 77 15.27 10.76 -0.74
N GLN A 78 16.35 10.92 0.02
CA GLN A 78 17.51 11.72 -0.38
C GLN A 78 18.49 10.95 -1.26
N THR A 79 18.58 9.63 -1.05
CA THR A 79 19.50 8.74 -1.79
C THR A 79 18.75 7.63 -2.51
N SER A 80 19.43 6.92 -3.42
CA SER A 80 18.88 5.72 -4.04
C SER A 80 18.63 4.61 -3.03
N GLU A 81 19.53 4.45 -2.06
CA GLU A 81 19.40 3.47 -0.98
C GLU A 81 18.19 3.77 -0.07
N GLU A 82 17.94 5.05 0.22
CA GLU A 82 16.76 5.44 0.99
C GLU A 82 15.47 5.22 0.19
N PHE A 83 15.50 5.44 -1.12
CA PHE A 83 14.37 5.14 -2.00
C PHE A 83 14.06 3.63 -2.00
N GLU A 84 15.09 2.79 -2.10
CA GLU A 84 14.96 1.34 -2.01
C GLU A 84 14.41 0.89 -0.66
N TYR A 85 14.88 1.48 0.43
CA TYR A 85 14.33 1.24 1.76
C TYR A 85 12.84 1.60 1.84
N MET A 86 12.42 2.74 1.29
CA MET A 86 11.01 3.13 1.22
C MET A 86 10.19 2.10 0.41
N GLU A 87 10.66 1.66 -0.75
CA GLU A 87 9.97 0.65 -1.57
C GLU A 87 9.91 -0.72 -0.89
N ASN A 88 10.94 -1.11 -0.14
CA ASN A 88 10.92 -2.33 0.66
C ASN A 88 9.85 -2.27 1.76
N LEU A 89 9.68 -1.12 2.42
CA LEU A 89 8.61 -0.92 3.40
C LEU A 89 7.22 -1.03 2.75
N PHE A 90 7.02 -0.43 1.57
CA PHE A 90 5.77 -0.60 0.82
C PHE A 90 5.54 -2.06 0.41
N SER A 91 6.57 -2.76 -0.04
CA SER A 91 6.50 -4.19 -0.40
C SER A 91 6.11 -5.05 0.80
N CYS A 92 6.71 -4.80 1.98
CA CYS A 92 6.34 -5.45 3.22
C CYS A 92 4.87 -5.20 3.58
N LEU A 93 4.42 -3.94 3.46
CA LEU A 93 3.05 -3.56 3.76
C LEU A 93 2.05 -4.22 2.79
N CYS A 94 2.29 -4.15 1.49
CA CYS A 94 1.46 -4.83 0.48
C CYS A 94 1.40 -6.34 0.73
N SER A 95 2.54 -7.00 0.97
CA SER A 95 2.55 -8.43 1.29
C SER A 95 1.76 -8.74 2.56
N SER A 96 1.90 -7.92 3.60
CA SER A 96 1.14 -8.10 4.85
C SER A 96 -0.38 -7.98 4.65
N LEU A 97 -0.84 -7.12 3.74
CA LEU A 97 -2.26 -6.91 3.44
C LEU A 97 -2.91 -8.06 2.64
N MET A 98 -2.11 -8.99 2.12
CA MET A 98 -2.61 -10.24 1.54
C MET A 98 -3.21 -11.17 2.60
N PHE A 99 -2.85 -11.00 3.88
CA PHE A 99 -3.51 -11.68 4.99
C PHE A 99 -4.69 -10.85 5.50
N ALA A 100 -5.91 -11.38 5.39
CA ALA A 100 -7.16 -10.65 5.61
C ALA A 100 -7.20 -9.87 6.93
N SER A 101 -6.80 -10.50 8.05
CA SER A 101 -6.83 -9.87 9.38
C SER A 101 -5.95 -8.60 9.48
N ASN A 102 -4.92 -8.49 8.65
CA ASN A 102 -4.06 -7.31 8.63
C ASN A 102 -4.73 -6.09 8.02
N ARG A 103 -5.79 -6.25 7.22
CA ARG A 103 -6.55 -5.13 6.66
C ARG A 103 -7.31 -4.36 7.74
N GLN A 104 -7.83 -5.07 8.74
CA GLN A 104 -8.44 -4.42 9.90
C GLN A 104 -7.38 -3.71 10.76
N ARG A 105 -6.18 -4.29 10.89
CA ARG A 105 -5.05 -3.63 11.59
C ARG A 105 -4.59 -2.38 10.85
N PHE A 106 -4.53 -2.42 9.51
CA PHE A 106 -4.21 -1.29 8.66
C PHE A 106 -5.25 -0.17 8.76
N LEU A 107 -6.54 -0.52 8.79
CA LEU A 107 -7.63 0.42 9.02
C LEU A 107 -7.49 1.12 10.37
N LYS A 108 -7.27 0.34 11.46
CA LYS A 108 -7.08 0.86 12.81
C LYS A 108 -5.84 1.77 12.94
N GLY A 109 -4.78 1.48 12.19
CA GLY A 109 -3.57 2.30 12.12
C GLY A 109 -3.68 3.54 11.23
N GLU A 110 -4.88 3.93 10.80
CA GLU A 110 -5.12 5.03 9.87
C GLU A 110 -4.40 4.90 8.51
N GLY A 111 -4.09 3.66 8.10
CA GLY A 111 -3.44 3.36 6.83
C GLY A 111 -4.10 4.03 5.62
N PRO A 112 -5.45 3.93 5.45
CA PRO A 112 -6.14 4.61 4.35
C PRO A 112 -5.94 6.13 4.35
N HIS A 113 -5.89 6.76 5.53
CA HIS A 113 -5.66 8.20 5.65
C HIS A 113 -4.25 8.58 5.19
N LEU A 114 -3.24 7.83 5.65
CA LEU A 114 -1.87 8.06 5.26
C LEU A 114 -1.67 7.92 3.74
N MET A 115 -2.19 6.86 3.14
CA MET A 115 -2.06 6.65 1.70
C MET A 115 -2.76 7.75 0.90
N ASN A 116 -3.96 8.18 1.32
CA ASN A 116 -4.65 9.30 0.66
C ASN A 116 -3.86 10.61 0.75
N ILE A 117 -3.16 10.87 1.86
CA ILE A 117 -2.25 12.02 1.98
C ILE A 117 -1.08 11.89 0.99
N MET A 118 -0.40 10.74 0.96
CA MET A 118 0.73 10.51 0.04
C MET A 118 0.33 10.69 -1.44
N LEU A 119 -0.86 10.22 -1.81
CA LEU A 119 -1.40 10.41 -3.16
C LEU A 119 -1.65 11.89 -3.50
N LYS A 120 -2.11 12.69 -2.53
CA LYS A 120 -2.35 14.14 -2.70
C LYS A 120 -1.05 14.93 -2.82
N GLU A 121 -0.03 14.58 -2.05
CA GLU A 121 1.26 15.28 -1.99
C GLU A 121 2.15 15.01 -3.22
N ARG A 122 1.84 13.96 -4.00
CA ARG A 122 2.47 13.64 -5.30
C ARG A 122 4.01 13.49 -5.23
N LYS A 123 4.49 12.99 -4.09
CA LYS A 123 5.90 12.68 -3.81
C LYS A 123 6.33 11.31 -4.37
N ALA A 124 7.59 10.93 -4.16
CA ALA A 124 8.14 9.63 -4.57
C ALA A 124 7.31 8.44 -4.04
N SER A 125 6.71 8.61 -2.86
CA SER A 125 5.83 7.64 -2.20
C SER A 125 4.47 7.42 -2.87
N ARG A 126 4.12 8.23 -3.90
CA ARG A 126 2.79 8.19 -4.53
C ARG A 126 2.45 6.82 -5.12
N ASN A 127 3.37 6.19 -5.84
CA ASN A 127 3.05 4.93 -6.51
C ASN A 127 2.92 3.79 -5.51
N GLY A 128 3.85 3.69 -4.54
CA GLY A 128 3.74 2.75 -3.42
C GLY A 128 2.43 2.92 -2.63
N ALA A 129 1.97 4.16 -2.43
CA ALA A 129 0.70 4.43 -1.77
C ALA A 129 -0.52 3.97 -2.58
N LEU A 130 -0.50 4.15 -3.91
CA LEU A 130 -1.55 3.68 -4.81
C LEU A 130 -1.65 2.14 -4.76
N ARG A 131 -0.50 1.46 -4.93
CA ARG A 131 -0.40 0.01 -4.84
C ARG A 131 -0.88 -0.51 -3.48
N THR A 132 -0.52 0.16 -2.39
CA THR A 132 -0.97 -0.23 -1.04
C THR A 132 -2.49 -0.15 -0.89
N LEU A 133 -3.12 0.90 -1.43
CA LEU A 133 -4.58 1.04 -1.38
C LEU A 133 -5.29 -0.05 -2.19
N ASP A 134 -4.75 -0.42 -3.34
CA ASP A 134 -5.28 -1.52 -4.15
C ASP A 134 -5.34 -2.82 -3.34
N PHE A 135 -4.23 -3.21 -2.70
CA PHE A 135 -4.15 -4.41 -1.87
C PHE A 135 -5.07 -4.33 -0.63
N ALA A 136 -5.23 -3.14 -0.04
CA ALA A 136 -6.09 -2.94 1.14
C ALA A 136 -7.60 -3.01 0.82
N MET A 137 -8.00 -2.63 -0.39
CA MET A 137 -9.40 -2.52 -0.81
C MET A 137 -9.92 -3.73 -1.60
N THR A 138 -9.03 -4.52 -2.19
CA THR A 138 -9.38 -5.65 -3.06
C THR A 138 -10.14 -6.76 -2.32
N GLY A 139 -11.29 -7.21 -2.82
CA GLY A 139 -12.03 -8.33 -2.24
C GLY A 139 -12.96 -7.95 -1.08
N VAL A 140 -13.72 -8.92 -0.55
CA VAL A 140 -14.74 -8.66 0.48
C VAL A 140 -14.15 -8.15 1.80
N GLU A 141 -12.96 -8.63 2.15
CA GLU A 141 -12.20 -8.22 3.34
C GLU A 141 -11.71 -6.75 3.26
N GLY A 142 -11.77 -6.13 2.08
CA GLY A 142 -11.40 -4.73 1.86
C GLY A 142 -12.56 -3.74 2.04
N LYS A 143 -13.75 -4.22 2.39
CA LYS A 143 -14.98 -3.42 2.42
C LYS A 143 -14.88 -2.19 3.32
N ASP A 144 -14.38 -2.35 4.53
CA ASP A 144 -14.29 -1.24 5.49
C ASP A 144 -13.26 -0.18 5.05
N ASN A 145 -12.16 -0.62 4.41
CA ASN A 145 -11.19 0.28 3.80
C ASN A 145 -11.82 1.08 2.65
N CYS A 146 -12.65 0.45 1.80
CA CYS A 146 -13.38 1.15 0.73
C CYS A 146 -14.29 2.25 1.30
N GLN A 147 -15.03 1.96 2.37
CA GLN A 147 -15.93 2.93 3.00
C GLN A 147 -15.17 4.13 3.55
N ILE A 148 -14.12 3.88 4.34
CA ILE A 148 -13.28 4.94 4.90
C ILE A 148 -12.65 5.79 3.79
N ILE A 149 -12.19 5.19 2.69
CA ILE A 149 -11.61 5.94 1.57
C ILE A 149 -12.61 6.95 0.99
N VAL A 150 -13.89 6.60 0.87
CA VAL A 150 -14.91 7.56 0.41
C VAL A 150 -15.15 8.65 1.46
N ASP A 151 -15.22 8.28 2.73
CA ASP A 151 -15.48 9.22 3.84
C ASP A 151 -14.37 10.26 4.00
N ILE A 152 -13.12 9.88 3.76
CA ILE A 152 -11.95 10.78 3.84
C ILE A 152 -11.68 11.56 2.54
N LEU A 153 -12.71 11.67 1.68
CA LEU A 153 -12.67 12.36 0.39
C LEU A 153 -11.65 11.76 -0.60
N GLY A 154 -11.36 10.46 -0.50
CA GLY A 154 -10.42 9.76 -1.38
C GLY A 154 -10.85 9.75 -2.85
N LEU A 155 -12.16 9.87 -3.13
CA LEU A 155 -12.66 10.00 -4.51
C LEU A 155 -12.07 11.22 -5.25
N ARG A 156 -11.81 12.32 -4.52
CA ARG A 156 -11.16 13.52 -5.10
C ARG A 156 -9.68 13.30 -5.44
N THR A 157 -9.09 12.23 -4.92
CA THR A 157 -7.70 11.84 -5.16
C THR A 157 -7.59 10.76 -6.24
N ILE A 158 -8.45 9.74 -6.17
CA ILE A 158 -8.40 8.56 -7.06
C ILE A 158 -8.86 8.92 -8.49
N PHE A 159 -9.96 9.66 -8.66
CA PHE A 159 -10.49 9.96 -10.00
C PHE A 159 -9.56 10.83 -10.88
N PRO A 160 -8.81 11.80 -10.34
CA PRO A 160 -7.75 12.45 -11.12
C PRO A 160 -6.67 11.48 -11.62
N LEU A 161 -6.30 10.46 -10.82
CA LEU A 161 -5.36 9.42 -11.23
C LEU A 161 -5.95 8.51 -12.30
N PHE A 162 -7.26 8.27 -12.28
CA PHE A 162 -7.96 7.51 -13.32
C PHE A 162 -7.95 8.22 -14.67
N MET A 163 -8.19 9.53 -14.68
CA MET A 163 -8.11 10.32 -15.91
C MET A 163 -6.67 10.44 -16.42
N LYS A 164 -5.71 10.60 -15.51
CA LYS A 164 -4.30 10.82 -15.83
C LYS A 164 -3.42 10.00 -14.88
N PRO A 165 -3.16 8.72 -15.21
CA PRO A 165 -2.34 7.87 -14.37
C PRO A 165 -0.94 8.44 -14.16
N PRO A 166 -0.37 8.26 -12.95
CA PRO A 166 0.96 8.73 -12.68
C PRO A 166 1.97 8.05 -13.60
N LYS A 167 2.95 8.83 -14.07
CA LYS A 167 4.10 8.27 -14.76
C LYS A 167 4.82 7.32 -13.79
N GLY A 168 5.21 6.17 -14.30
CA GLY A 168 6.05 5.22 -13.59
C GLY A 168 7.31 5.87 -13.02
N HIS A 169 7.81 5.37 -11.89
CA HIS A 169 9.05 5.87 -11.30
C HIS A 169 10.21 5.01 -11.78
N LYS A 170 11.13 5.59 -12.57
CA LYS A 170 12.23 4.84 -13.22
C LYS A 170 13.00 3.91 -12.29
N ARG A 171 13.12 4.27 -11.00
CA ARG A 171 13.85 3.48 -9.99
C ARG A 171 13.03 2.35 -9.37
N SER A 172 11.69 2.44 -9.31
CA SER A 172 10.85 1.34 -8.81
C SER A 172 10.57 0.30 -9.90
N GLY A 173 10.89 0.59 -11.16
CA GLY A 173 10.55 -0.26 -12.30
C GLY A 173 9.08 -0.16 -12.71
N GLU A 174 8.24 0.53 -11.92
CA GLU A 174 6.83 0.68 -12.21
C GLU A 174 6.61 1.48 -13.48
N THR A 175 5.63 1.02 -14.25
CA THR A 175 5.20 1.57 -15.52
C THR A 175 3.90 2.36 -15.35
N ARG A 176 3.56 3.13 -16.38
CA ARG A 176 2.25 3.79 -16.43
C ARG A 176 1.10 2.76 -16.47
N ALA A 177 1.32 1.62 -17.11
CA ALA A 177 0.30 0.57 -17.26
C ALA A 177 -0.02 -0.08 -15.91
N GLU A 178 0.99 -0.43 -15.10
CA GLU A 178 0.78 -0.98 -13.75
C GLU A 178 0.06 0.02 -12.85
N ASN A 179 0.42 1.32 -12.91
CA ASN A 179 -0.31 2.35 -12.18
C ASN A 179 -1.77 2.47 -12.63
N GLU A 180 -2.04 2.30 -13.93
CA GLU A 180 -3.39 2.30 -14.47
C GLU A 180 -4.20 1.10 -13.97
N GLU A 181 -3.60 -0.09 -13.96
CA GLU A 181 -4.19 -1.31 -13.39
C GLU A 181 -4.55 -1.12 -11.91
N HIS A 182 -3.64 -0.60 -11.09
CA HIS A 182 -3.93 -0.33 -9.68
C HIS A 182 -5.08 0.67 -9.49
N VAL A 183 -5.16 1.73 -10.31
CA VAL A 183 -6.28 2.69 -10.22
C VAL A 183 -7.60 2.03 -10.61
N ILE A 184 -7.62 1.25 -11.69
CA ILE A 184 -8.81 0.54 -12.14
C ILE A 184 -9.26 -0.46 -11.08
N SER A 185 -8.33 -1.24 -10.52
CA SER A 185 -8.60 -2.19 -9.44
C SER A 185 -9.15 -1.51 -8.19
N CYS A 186 -8.59 -0.35 -7.81
CA CYS A 186 -9.13 0.47 -6.73
C CYS A 186 -10.58 0.89 -6.99
N ILE A 187 -10.87 1.40 -8.19
CA ILE A 187 -12.23 1.82 -8.58
C ILE A 187 -13.19 0.62 -8.60
N ALA A 188 -12.78 -0.51 -9.17
CA ALA A 188 -13.57 -1.73 -9.18
C ALA A 188 -13.90 -2.21 -7.76
N SER A 189 -12.92 -2.17 -6.85
CA SER A 189 -13.09 -2.50 -5.44
C SER A 189 -14.05 -1.54 -4.72
N LEU A 190 -13.97 -0.24 -5.02
CA LEU A 190 -14.92 0.76 -4.51
C LEU A 190 -16.34 0.48 -5.01
N VAL A 191 -16.51 0.21 -6.32
CA VAL A 191 -17.83 -0.07 -6.91
C VAL A 191 -18.44 -1.33 -6.31
N ARG A 192 -17.62 -2.37 -6.10
CA ARG A 192 -18.06 -3.65 -5.54
C ARG A 192 -18.45 -3.55 -4.07
N ASN A 193 -17.67 -2.83 -3.27
CA ASN A 193 -17.76 -2.91 -1.80
C ASN A 193 -18.48 -1.71 -1.15
N CYS A 194 -18.54 -0.54 -1.82
CA CYS A 194 -19.25 0.61 -1.27
C CYS A 194 -20.77 0.38 -1.30
N ASN A 195 -21.47 0.90 -0.30
CA ASN A 195 -22.93 0.82 -0.17
C ASN A 195 -23.51 2.16 0.31
N GLY A 196 -24.84 2.26 0.32
CA GLY A 196 -25.56 3.44 0.80
C GLY A 196 -25.08 4.76 0.17
N ALA A 197 -24.88 5.78 1.00
CA ALA A 197 -24.44 7.10 0.58
C ALA A 197 -23.06 7.09 -0.12
N ASN A 198 -22.15 6.21 0.30
CA ASN A 198 -20.81 6.12 -0.29
C ASN A 198 -20.84 5.54 -1.70
N ARG A 199 -21.71 4.55 -1.94
CA ARG A 199 -21.97 4.08 -3.32
C ARG A 199 -22.57 5.18 -4.18
N GLN A 200 -23.52 5.95 -3.66
CA GLN A 200 -24.11 7.07 -4.43
C GLN A 200 -23.05 8.13 -4.79
N ARG A 201 -22.20 8.52 -3.83
CA ARG A 201 -21.10 9.46 -4.07
C ARG A 201 -20.14 8.96 -5.15
N LEU A 202 -19.83 7.66 -5.15
CA LEU A 202 -19.01 7.03 -6.17
C LEU A 202 -19.68 7.03 -7.55
N LEU A 203 -20.95 6.64 -7.64
CA LEU A 203 -21.69 6.61 -8.90
C LEU A 203 -21.83 8.01 -9.50
N ASN A 204 -22.04 9.03 -8.67
CA ASN A 204 -22.09 10.42 -9.12
C ASN A 204 -20.79 10.87 -9.79
N LYS A 205 -19.62 10.28 -9.46
CA LYS A 205 -18.36 10.59 -10.16
C LYS A 205 -18.40 10.21 -11.64
N PHE A 206 -19.18 9.18 -12.01
CA PHE A 206 -19.34 8.73 -13.40
C PHE A 206 -20.39 9.53 -14.18
N THR A 207 -21.14 10.41 -13.52
CA THR A 207 -22.12 11.32 -14.16
C THR A 207 -21.62 12.75 -14.24
N GLU A 208 -20.45 13.05 -13.69
CA GLU A 208 -19.83 14.38 -13.78
C GLU A 208 -19.36 14.69 -15.20
N ASN A 209 -19.39 15.97 -15.57
CA ASN A 209 -18.81 16.52 -16.82
C ASN A 209 -19.21 15.70 -18.06
N ASP A 210 -20.51 15.54 -18.27
CA ASP A 210 -21.07 14.79 -19.41
C ASP A 210 -20.53 13.36 -19.53
N HIS A 211 -20.41 12.68 -18.39
CA HIS A 211 -19.95 11.29 -18.32
C HIS A 211 -18.50 11.06 -18.78
N GLU A 212 -17.61 12.05 -18.70
CA GLU A 212 -16.20 11.94 -19.13
C GLU A 212 -15.45 10.73 -18.53
N LYS A 213 -15.87 10.22 -17.37
CA LYS A 213 -15.28 9.04 -16.72
C LYS A 213 -15.70 7.74 -17.40
N VAL A 214 -16.89 7.71 -17.99
CA VAL A 214 -17.36 6.61 -18.83
C VAL A 214 -16.59 6.62 -20.14
N ASP A 215 -16.42 7.79 -20.77
CA ASP A 215 -15.59 7.91 -21.99
C ASP A 215 -14.17 7.41 -21.73
N ARG A 216 -13.54 7.85 -20.63
CA ARG A 216 -12.22 7.36 -20.24
C ARG A 216 -12.19 5.85 -20.02
N LEU A 217 -13.25 5.26 -19.46
CA LEU A 217 -13.34 3.81 -19.29
C LEU A 217 -13.39 3.10 -20.65
N MET A 218 -14.08 3.67 -21.63
CA MET A 218 -14.13 3.13 -22.99
C MET A 218 -12.80 3.28 -23.74
N GLU A 219 -12.03 4.33 -23.51
CA GLU A 219 -10.67 4.48 -24.06
C GLU A 219 -9.67 3.45 -23.53
N LEU A 220 -9.95 2.88 -22.35
CA LEU A 220 -9.10 1.89 -21.69
C LEU A 220 -9.40 0.45 -22.13
N HIS A 221 -10.52 0.24 -22.83
CA HIS A 221 -10.93 -1.07 -23.37
C HIS A 221 -10.32 -1.31 -24.76
#